data_AF-A0A413X894-F1
#
_entry.id   AF-A0A413X894-F1
#
_cell.length_a   1.000
_cell.length_b   1.000
_cell.length_c   1.000
_cell.angle_alpha   90.00
_cell.angle_beta   90.00
_cell.angle_gamma   90.00
#
_symmetry.space_group_name_H-M   'P 1'
#
loop_
_entity.id
_entity.type
_entity.pdbx_description
1 polymer ?
#
loop_
_entity_poly.entity_id
_entity_poly.type
_entity_poly.pdbx_seq_one_letter_code
_entity_poly.pdbx_strand_id
1 'polypeptide(L)'
;MYFMVNFILILINSIALIGAILWFLNDRGWEPLVTSLTLSATLIGLLFSRNKKKDKPVIMKQKVKNNSTGIQAGGDININNK
;
A
#
# COMPACT_ATOMS: atom_id res chain seq x y z
N MET A 1 -1.54 -7.16 7.05
CA MET A 1 -0.08 -7.17 6.84
C MET A 1 0.43 -5.85 6.24
N TYR A 2 -0.05 -5.39 5.09
CA TYR A 2 0.42 -4.14 4.43
C TYR A 2 0.35 -2.87 5.30
N PHE A 3 -0.68 -2.73 6.13
CA PHE A 3 -0.81 -1.57 7.03
C PHE A 3 0.32 -1.49 8.07
N MET A 4 0.69 -2.63 8.66
CA MET A 4 1.76 -2.71 9.66
C MET A 4 3.12 -2.38 9.03
N VAL A 5 3.36 -2.87 7.82
CA VAL A 5 4.58 -2.56 7.05
C VAL A 5 4.67 -1.06 6.74
N ASN A 6 3.58 -0.43 6.27
CA ASN A 6 3.59 1.00 5.97
C ASN A 6 3.82 1.84 7.23
N PHE A 7 3.26 1.43 8.37
CA PHE A 7 3.48 2.09 9.65
C PHE A 7 4.96 2.03 10.08
N ILE A 8 5.60 0.86 9.95
CA ILE A 8 7.03 0.69 10.25
C ILE A 8 7.89 1.58 9.34
N LEU A 9 7.59 1.62 8.04
CA LEU A 9 8.31 2.48 7.08
C LEU A 9 8.17 3.97 7.41
N ILE A 10 6.96 4.42 7.77
CA ILE A 10 6.72 5.81 8.20
C ILE A 10 7.53 6.12 9.46
N LEU A 11 7.56 5.20 10.43
CA LEU A 11 8.28 5.40 11.68
C LEU A 11 9.79 5.51 11.46
N ILE A 12 10.38 4.59 10.71
CA ILE A 12 11.81 4.59 10.39
C ILE A 12 12.18 5.85 9.58
N ASN A 13 11.39 6.18 8.56
CA ASN A 13 11.64 7.37 7.73
C ASN A 13 11.53 8.68 8.54
N SER A 14 10.62 8.74 9.51
CA SER A 14 10.48 9.91 10.38
C SER A 14 11.71 10.09 11.28
N ILE A 15 12.23 9.00 11.85
CA ILE A 15 13.47 9.03 12.67
C ILE A 15 14.66 9.49 11.82
N ALA A 16 14.79 8.94 10.61
CA ALA A 16 15.84 9.33 9.67
C ALA A 16 15.74 10.81 9.29
N LEU A 17 14.53 11.33 9.05
CA LEU A 17 14.30 12.73 8.71
C LEU A 17 14.71 13.66 9.85
N ILE A 18 14.37 13.32 11.10
CA ILE A 18 14.81 14.08 12.27
C ILE A 18 16.35 14.11 12.34
N GLY A 19 17.00 12.95 12.14
CA GLY A 19 18.46 12.87 12.08
C GLY A 19 19.06 13.74 10.97
N ALA A 20 18.47 13.75 9.78
CA ALA A 20 18.92 14.57 8.66
C ALA A 20 18.75 16.07 8.93
N ILE A 21 17.67 16.48 9.59
CA ILE A 21 17.46 17.88 10.00
C ILE A 21 18.48 18.29 11.05
N LEU A 22 18.73 17.45 12.07
CA LEU A 22 19.76 17.71 13.07
C LEU A 22 21.15 17.81 12.43
N TRP A 23 21.43 16.94 11.46
CA TRP A 23 22.67 17.00 10.68
C TRP A 23 22.77 18.31 9.90
N PHE A 24 21.71 18.72 9.19
CA PHE A 24 21.68 19.99 8.45
C PHE A 24 21.86 21.22 9.34
N LEU A 25 21.32 21.19 10.56
CA LEU A 25 21.48 22.27 11.54
C LEU A 25 22.93 22.37 12.06
N ASN A 26 23.60 21.23 12.24
CA ASN A 26 24.98 21.18 12.70
C ASN A 26 25.99 21.48 11.58
N ASP A 27 25.74 20.97 10.37
CA ASP A 27 26.56 21.18 9.19
C ASP A 27 25.66 21.52 7.99
N ARG A 28 25.72 22.77 7.53
CA ARG A 28 24.91 23.29 6.42
C ARG A 28 25.52 22.90 5.06
N GLY A 29 25.76 21.61 4.88
CA GLY A 29 26.26 21.01 3.66
C GLY A 29 25.17 20.72 2.63
N TRP A 30 25.61 20.40 1.41
CA TRP A 30 24.72 19.95 0.34
C TRP A 30 24.09 18.58 0.64
N GLU A 31 24.86 17.65 1.22
CA GLU A 31 24.37 16.29 1.53
C GLU A 31 23.21 16.27 2.54
N PRO A 32 23.29 16.94 3.71
CA PRO A 32 22.18 16.96 4.65
C PRO A 32 20.93 17.68 4.09
N LEU A 33 21.11 18.66 3.20
CA LEU A 33 20.00 19.35 2.53
C LEU A 33 19.23 18.41 1.60
N VAL A 34 19.92 17.75 0.65
CA VAL A 34 19.29 16.82 -0.29
C VAL A 34 18.70 15.60 0.43
N THR A 35 19.38 15.13 1.48
CA THR A 35 18.89 14.03 2.32
C THR A 35 17.57 14.42 3.00
N SER A 36 17.50 15.60 3.60
CA SER A 36 16.28 16.11 4.23
C SER A 36 15.13 16.29 3.24
N LEU A 37 15.40 16.80 2.04
CA LEU A 37 14.41 16.93 0.96
C LEU A 37 13.90 15.58 0.49
N THR A 38 14.80 14.61 0.30
CA THR A 38 14.46 13.26 -0.15
C THR A 38 13.62 12.52 0.88
N LEU A 39 14.00 12.58 2.16
CA LEU A 39 13.26 11.96 3.26
C LEU A 39 11.89 12.61 3.45
N SER A 40 11.78 13.93 3.25
CA SER A 40 10.51 14.66 3.26
C SER A 40 9.59 14.20 2.11
N ALA A 41 10.09 14.13 0.88
CA ALA A 41 9.34 13.63 -0.26
C ALA A 41 8.90 12.17 -0.07
N THR A 42 9.77 11.34 0.49
CA THR A 42 9.48 9.95 0.82
C THR A 42 8.37 9.85 1.88
N LEU A 43 8.41 10.69 2.92
CA LEU A 43 7.41 10.69 3.98
C LEU A 43 6.04 11.07 3.44
N ILE A 44 5.98 12.10 2.60
CA ILE A 44 4.78 12.49 1.86
C ILE A 44 4.29 11.28 1.04
N GLY A 45 5.16 10.66 0.23
CA GLY A 45 4.81 9.48 -0.57
C GLY A 45 4.20 8.36 0.27
N LEU A 46 4.80 8.01 1.41
CA LEU A 46 4.31 6.94 2.30
C LEU A 46 2.95 7.28 2.95
N LEU A 47 2.72 8.55 3.30
CA LEU A 47 1.45 9.01 3.86
C LEU A 47 0.31 8.96 2.82
N PHE A 48 0.61 9.33 1.57
CA PHE A 48 -0.37 9.34 0.47
C PHE A 48 -0.52 7.99 -0.25
N SER A 49 0.39 7.04 -0.03
CA SER A 49 0.32 5.68 -0.59
C SER A 49 -0.72 4.78 0.10
N ARG A 50 -1.51 5.31 1.04
CA ARG A 50 -2.58 4.57 1.73
C ARG A 50 -3.63 4.02 0.74
N ASN A 51 -3.47 2.73 0.42
CA ASN A 51 -4.50 1.82 -0.07
C ASN A 51 -4.90 1.88 -1.56
N LYS A 52 -3.96 2.03 -2.50
CA LYS A 52 -4.22 1.62 -3.91
C LYS A 52 -4.16 0.10 -4.13
N LYS A 53 -4.77 -0.70 -3.26
CA LYS A 53 -5.22 -2.07 -3.53
C LYS A 53 -6.36 -2.43 -2.58
N LYS A 54 -7.52 -1.79 -2.78
CA LYS A 54 -8.73 -2.63 -2.82
C LYS A 54 -8.80 -3.08 -4.27
N ASP A 55 -8.08 -4.15 -4.59
CA ASP A 55 -8.54 -5.03 -5.65
C ASP A 55 -9.98 -5.35 -5.22
N LYS A 56 -10.95 -4.62 -5.80
CA LYS A 56 -12.33 -5.03 -5.68
C LYS A 56 -12.29 -6.49 -6.15
N PRO A 57 -12.77 -7.46 -5.38
CA PRO A 57 -12.87 -8.82 -5.91
C PRO A 57 -13.57 -8.66 -7.24
N VAL A 58 -12.90 -9.08 -8.33
CA VAL A 58 -13.51 -9.05 -9.65
C VAL A 58 -14.76 -9.89 -9.49
N ILE A 59 -15.92 -9.25 -9.40
CA ILE A 59 -17.20 -9.95 -9.32
C ILE A 59 -17.36 -10.53 -10.72
N MET A 60 -16.82 -11.73 -10.92
CA MET A 60 -16.99 -12.51 -12.14
C MET A 60 -18.48 -12.84 -12.22
N LYS A 61 -19.21 -12.07 -13.02
CA LYS A 61 -20.61 -12.38 -13.34
C LYS A 61 -20.60 -13.46 -14.42
N GLN A 62 -20.51 -14.72 -14.00
CA GLN A 62 -20.66 -15.85 -14.91
C GLN A 62 -22.16 -16.16 -15.09
N LYS A 63 -22.65 -16.07 -16.33
CA LYS A 63 -24.03 -16.45 -16.66
C LYS A 63 -24.06 -17.95 -16.93
N VAL A 64 -24.50 -18.73 -15.93
CA VAL A 64 -24.65 -20.18 -16.05
C VAL A 64 -26.06 -20.49 -16.61
N LYS A 65 -26.16 -21.35 -17.63
CA LYS A 65 -27.43 -21.75 -18.25
C LYS A 65 -28.04 -22.94 -17.47
N ASN A 66 -29.36 -23.13 -17.54
CA ASN A 66 -30.06 -24.22 -16.85
C ASN A 66 -29.34 -25.57 -17.05
N ASN A 67 -29.16 -26.31 -15.94
CA ASN A 67 -28.50 -27.61 -15.87
C ASN A 67 -26.98 -27.64 -16.08
N SER A 68 -26.27 -26.52 -15.85
CA SER A 68 -24.81 -26.45 -15.95
C SER A 68 -24.15 -26.21 -14.59
N THR A 69 -23.01 -26.84 -14.33
CA THR A 69 -22.16 -26.58 -13.15
C THR A 69 -21.22 -25.41 -13.41
N GLY A 70 -21.40 -24.31 -12.68
CA GLY A 70 -20.47 -23.18 -12.71
C GLY A 70 -19.34 -23.38 -11.71
N ILE A 71 -18.14 -23.71 -12.19
CA ILE A 71 -16.93 -23.79 -11.34
C ILE A 71 -16.24 -22.43 -11.39
N GLN A 72 -16.10 -21.76 -10.24
CA GLN A 72 -15.32 -20.54 -10.08
C GLN A 72 -14.20 -20.78 -9.05
N ALA A 73 -13.00 -20.28 -9.34
CA ALA A 73 -11.89 -20.29 -8.39
C ALA A 73 -12.24 -19.39 -7.19
N GLY A 74 -12.79 -20.00 -6.13
CA GLY A 74 -13.29 -19.31 -4.94
C GLY A 74 -14.42 -20.05 -4.20
N GLY A 75 -15.05 -21.04 -4.85
CA GLY A 75 -16.06 -21.90 -4.23
C GLY A 75 -17.11 -22.37 -5.25
N ASP A 76 -17.65 -23.56 -5.02
CA ASP A 76 -18.69 -24.15 -5.86
C ASP A 76 -20.01 -23.38 -5.72
N ILE A 77 -20.62 -23.01 -6.85
CA ILE A 77 -21.97 -22.40 -6.86
C ILE A 77 -22.98 -23.51 -7.17
N ASN A 78 -23.72 -23.94 -6.14
CA ASN A 78 -24.81 -24.90 -6.32
C ASN A 78 -26.12 -24.16 -6.54
N ILE A 79 -26.60 -24.13 -7.79
CA ILE A 79 -27.92 -23.55 -8.13
C ILE A 79 -28.94 -24.69 -8.09
N ASN A 80 -29.67 -24.77 -6.98
CA ASN A 80 -30.81 -25.68 -6.85
C ASN A 80 -32.06 -24.97 -7.42
N ASN A 81 -32.46 -25.32 -8.65
CA ASN A 81 -33.74 -24.87 -9.20
C ASN A 81 -34.86 -25.77 -8.63
N LYS A 82 -35.79 -25.17 -7.89
CA LYS A 82 -37.14 -25.72 -7.73
C LYS A 82 -38.02 -25.22 -8.87
#